data_AF-A0AAE6QCW7-F1
#
_entry.id   AF-A0AAE6QCW7-F1
#
_cell.length_a   1.000
_cell.length_b   1.000
_cell.length_c   1.000
_cell.angle_alpha   90.00
_cell.angle_beta   90.00
_cell.angle_gamma   90.00
#
_symmetry.space_group_name_H-M   'P 1'
#
loop_
_entity.id
_entity.type
_entity.pdbx_description
1 polymer ?
#
loop_
_entity_poly.entity_id
_entity_poly.type
_entity_poly.pdbx_seq_one_letter_code
_entity_poly.pdbx_strand_id
1 'polypeptide(L)'
;MNKIESNIAFATSSLLLISTIVIPILLRQYLKSILFCIPFFIAFITSGILFICTLLDRIYVSRGIKLKYKSKHKTLDINFNEKAGIFISLPLSYLPRIDRHCNILEYHIILSGHKTHEEQYLIKYSSIEQNQGPYNMLDFKTLSNNGIAKLITDEHTLNTITNNQNLAGLLIITNKSTIASLPTKTGPNMYFLHLILNHDYTLSISSTCVADKCDKAIQHNPTDLDIFLKNRHKNSKITVYDIAVKNLLTRHGNVLDHPDWFNTQDGKIIIEFFRTFNTQQYIRCFESFICAKKYIRKIKIVEEYIKNNTIDQPTDEEIMDYITNIILEVYSSFFDYSELYMNRYICTPFQSTLNLMYYHVGIGLYRYIYTLAILENYDTHHQYRKTNAAIHNLLVIREKANIEPIISYFKTNKTIKRTTKFENKVISRLLTTVLDDDDKEYTIAELIAHARKYISTICTNMLLYYNQKVESFNTAKVDSIILLAPEKKKIHDILENASTSTPCTDVKQTA
;
A
#
# COMPACT_ATOMS: atom_id res chain seq x y z
N MET A 1 -5.69 -26.99 23.85
CA MET A 1 -6.81 -27.80 23.30
C MET A 1 -7.49 -26.97 22.23
N ASN A 2 -7.90 -27.56 21.11
CA ASN A 2 -8.73 -26.82 20.16
C ASN A 2 -10.12 -26.55 20.75
N LYS A 3 -10.92 -25.69 20.11
CA LYS A 3 -12.24 -25.28 20.62
C LYS A 3 -13.21 -26.44 20.87
N ILE A 4 -13.12 -27.49 20.06
CA ILE A 4 -14.00 -28.66 20.19
C ILE A 4 -13.57 -29.48 21.41
N GLU A 5 -12.28 -29.77 21.52
CA GLU A 5 -11.69 -30.47 22.68
C GLU A 5 -11.96 -29.73 23.98
N SER A 6 -11.75 -28.41 24.01
CA SER A 6 -11.99 -27.57 25.18
C SER A 6 -13.46 -27.62 25.63
N ASN A 7 -14.40 -27.57 24.67
CA ASN A 7 -15.83 -27.70 24.98
C ASN A 7 -16.19 -29.09 25.49
N ILE A 8 -15.63 -30.16 24.91
CA ILE A 8 -15.86 -31.53 25.36
C ILE A 8 -15.29 -31.70 26.77
N ALA A 9 -14.06 -31.26 27.02
CA ALA A 9 -13.40 -31.35 28.32
C ALA A 9 -14.19 -30.61 29.40
N PHE A 10 -14.67 -29.39 29.11
CA PHE A 10 -15.54 -28.63 29.99
C PHE A 10 -16.87 -29.35 30.27
N ALA A 11 -17.49 -29.96 29.25
CA ALA A 11 -18.72 -30.72 29.44
C ALA A 11 -18.49 -31.97 30.31
N THR A 12 -17.41 -32.70 30.07
CA THR A 12 -17.05 -33.88 30.87
C THR A 12 -16.69 -33.53 32.30
N SER A 13 -15.93 -32.44 32.54
CA SER A 13 -15.60 -31.99 33.90
C SER A 13 -16.84 -31.50 34.66
N SER A 14 -17.76 -30.81 33.98
CA SER A 14 -19.06 -30.42 34.54
C SER A 14 -19.88 -31.62 35.00
N LEU A 15 -19.97 -32.66 34.16
CA LEU A 15 -20.69 -33.89 34.49
C LEU A 15 -20.04 -34.63 35.66
N LEU A 16 -18.71 -34.68 35.71
CA LEU A 16 -17.96 -35.32 36.78
C LEU A 16 -18.16 -34.59 38.11
N LEU A 17 -18.10 -33.24 38.10
CA LEU A 17 -18.38 -32.42 39.27
C LEU A 17 -19.82 -32.64 39.78
N ILE A 18 -20.82 -32.61 38.89
CA ILE A 18 -22.23 -32.89 39.26
C ILE A 18 -22.34 -34.28 39.88
N SER A 19 -21.71 -35.29 39.29
CA SER A 19 -21.73 -36.66 39.79
C SER A 19 -21.12 -36.77 41.19
N THR A 20 -19.99 -36.10 41.44
CA THR A 20 -19.34 -36.08 42.77
C THR A 20 -20.16 -35.37 43.85
N ILE A 21 -21.14 -34.55 43.48
CA ILE A 21 -22.09 -33.91 44.41
C ILE A 21 -23.32 -34.81 44.62
N VAL A 22 -23.93 -35.30 43.54
CA VAL A 22 -25.21 -36.01 43.58
C VAL A 22 -25.09 -37.42 44.17
N ILE A 23 -24.06 -38.17 43.78
CA ILE A 23 -23.85 -39.56 44.24
C ILE A 23 -23.75 -39.67 45.77
N PRO A 24 -22.91 -38.88 46.47
CA PRO A 24 -22.85 -38.94 47.92
C PRO A 24 -24.14 -38.48 48.60
N ILE A 25 -24.90 -37.52 48.04
CA ILE A 25 -26.21 -37.12 48.59
C ILE A 25 -27.19 -38.29 48.55
N LEU A 26 -27.23 -39.02 47.43
CA LEU A 26 -28.08 -40.21 47.28
C LEU A 26 -27.64 -41.36 48.19
N LEU A 27 -26.33 -41.62 48.27
CA LEU A 27 -25.78 -42.73 49.08
C LEU A 27 -25.78 -42.44 50.59
N ARG A 28 -25.79 -41.18 51.02
CA ARG A 28 -25.87 -40.78 52.44
C ARG A 28 -27.15 -41.28 53.11
N GLN A 29 -28.21 -41.54 52.34
CA GLN A 29 -29.43 -42.17 52.86
C GLN A 29 -29.18 -43.60 53.37
N TYR A 30 -28.17 -44.29 52.83
CA TYR A 30 -27.86 -45.69 53.10
C TYR A 30 -26.60 -45.89 53.96
N LEU A 31 -25.65 -44.95 53.93
CA LEU A 31 -24.36 -45.06 54.62
C LEU A 31 -24.11 -43.80 55.47
N LYS A 32 -24.19 -43.92 56.80
CA LYS A 32 -24.10 -42.80 57.77
C LYS A 32 -22.70 -42.54 58.33
N SER A 33 -21.66 -43.24 57.87
CA SER A 33 -20.30 -43.12 58.43
C SER A 33 -19.57 -41.87 57.94
N ILE A 34 -18.88 -41.17 58.84
CA ILE A 34 -18.00 -40.04 58.49
C ILE A 34 -16.85 -40.48 57.58
N LEU A 35 -16.33 -41.71 57.76
CA LEU A 35 -15.29 -42.27 56.89
C LEU A 35 -15.77 -42.43 55.44
N PHE A 36 -17.08 -42.56 55.20
CA PHE A 36 -17.65 -42.61 53.85
C PHE A 36 -17.58 -41.25 53.14
N CYS A 37 -17.60 -40.13 53.88
CA CYS A 37 -17.58 -38.79 53.28
C CYS A 37 -16.20 -38.34 52.80
N ILE A 38 -15.11 -38.89 53.38
CA ILE A 38 -13.73 -38.45 53.09
C ILE A 38 -13.35 -38.66 51.61
N PRO A 39 -13.58 -39.84 50.99
CA PRO A 39 -13.27 -40.05 49.57
C PRO A 39 -14.08 -39.14 48.64
N PHE A 40 -15.34 -38.87 48.96
CA PHE A 40 -16.18 -37.95 48.17
C PHE A 40 -15.73 -36.50 48.29
N PHE A 41 -15.23 -36.08 49.46
CA PHE A 41 -14.65 -34.76 49.63
C PHE A 41 -13.37 -34.60 48.80
N ILE A 42 -12.50 -35.62 48.76
CA ILE A 42 -11.30 -35.63 47.91
C ILE A 42 -11.70 -35.64 46.41
N ALA A 43 -12.68 -36.44 46.03
CA ALA A 43 -13.21 -36.47 44.66
C ALA A 43 -13.86 -35.14 44.25
N PHE A 44 -14.53 -34.45 45.17
CA PHE A 44 -15.08 -33.12 44.96
C PHE A 44 -13.99 -32.06 44.75
N ILE A 45 -12.95 -32.06 45.58
CA ILE A 45 -11.82 -31.12 45.42
C ILE A 45 -11.12 -31.35 44.06
N THR A 46 -10.82 -32.61 43.74
CA THR A 46 -10.12 -32.95 42.49
C THR A 46 -10.96 -32.62 41.24
N SER A 47 -12.24 -32.97 41.24
CA SER A 47 -13.16 -32.60 40.16
C SER A 47 -13.40 -31.09 40.06
N GLY A 48 -13.42 -30.38 41.20
CA GLY A 48 -13.51 -28.92 41.27
C GLY A 48 -12.30 -28.24 40.64
N ILE A 49 -11.08 -28.69 40.95
CA ILE A 49 -9.84 -28.19 40.33
C ILE A 49 -9.88 -28.44 38.81
N LEU A 50 -10.24 -29.66 38.39
CA LEU A 50 -10.36 -30.01 36.97
C LEU A 50 -11.40 -29.13 36.24
N PHE A 51 -12.54 -28.87 36.88
CA PHE A 51 -13.58 -27.99 36.35
C PHE A 51 -13.06 -26.55 36.20
N ILE A 52 -12.36 -26.01 37.20
CA ILE A 52 -11.78 -24.66 37.11
C ILE A 52 -10.75 -24.58 35.98
N CYS A 53 -9.85 -25.57 35.86
CA CYS A 53 -8.86 -25.60 34.78
C CYS A 53 -9.53 -25.65 33.39
N THR A 54 -10.53 -26.49 33.20
CA THR A 54 -11.27 -26.60 31.92
C THR A 54 -12.14 -25.37 31.64
N LEU A 55 -12.67 -24.70 32.66
CA LEU A 55 -13.38 -23.43 32.53
C LEU A 55 -12.43 -22.32 32.08
N LEU A 56 -11.24 -22.20 32.68
CA LEU A 56 -10.23 -21.23 32.29
C LEU A 56 -9.74 -21.46 30.87
N ASP A 57 -9.49 -22.71 30.47
CA ASP A 57 -9.14 -23.08 29.09
C ASP A 57 -10.27 -22.69 28.12
N ARG A 58 -11.53 -22.98 28.46
CA ARG A 58 -12.69 -22.60 27.64
C ARG A 58 -12.82 -21.09 27.48
N ILE A 59 -12.67 -20.33 28.56
CA ILE A 59 -12.67 -18.86 28.53
C ILE A 59 -11.55 -18.39 27.60
N TYR A 60 -10.35 -18.95 27.75
CA TYR A 60 -9.20 -18.59 26.93
C TYR A 60 -9.44 -18.86 25.45
N VAL A 61 -9.86 -20.08 25.08
CA VAL A 61 -10.12 -20.49 23.69
C VAL A 61 -11.33 -19.75 23.08
N SER A 62 -12.22 -19.20 23.91
CA SER A 62 -13.35 -18.39 23.45
C SER A 62 -13.01 -16.94 23.09
N ARG A 63 -11.81 -16.45 23.45
CA ARG A 63 -11.37 -15.07 23.11
C ARG A 63 -11.23 -14.89 21.60
N GLY A 64 -11.54 -13.67 21.12
CA GLY A 64 -11.46 -13.28 19.71
C GLY A 64 -12.76 -13.49 18.92
N ILE A 65 -12.77 -13.02 17.67
CA ILE A 65 -13.95 -13.12 16.78
C ILE A 65 -14.02 -14.51 16.17
N LYS A 66 -15.20 -15.15 16.28
CA LYS A 66 -15.46 -16.44 15.66
C LYS A 66 -15.39 -16.32 14.13
N LEU A 67 -14.47 -17.06 13.53
CA LEU A 67 -14.38 -17.22 12.09
C LEU A 67 -15.52 -18.14 11.59
N LYS A 68 -16.35 -17.64 10.69
CA LYS A 68 -17.38 -18.45 10.00
C LYS A 68 -16.84 -18.88 8.64
N TYR A 69 -16.95 -20.16 8.31
CA TYR A 69 -16.63 -20.62 6.96
C TYR A 69 -17.89 -20.64 6.09
N LYS A 70 -17.84 -20.01 4.91
CA LYS A 70 -18.88 -20.14 3.89
C LYS A 70 -18.26 -20.43 2.53
N SER A 71 -18.83 -21.42 1.83
CA SER A 71 -18.56 -21.65 0.41
C SER A 71 -19.14 -20.48 -0.40
N LYS A 72 -18.44 -20.08 -1.45
CA LYS A 72 -18.88 -19.03 -2.38
C LYS A 72 -20.24 -19.28 -3.03
N HIS A 73 -20.61 -20.55 -3.19
CA HIS A 73 -21.90 -20.93 -3.79
C HIS A 73 -23.07 -20.90 -2.80
N LYS A 74 -22.81 -20.60 -1.51
CA LYS A 74 -23.87 -20.41 -0.52
C LYS A 74 -24.25 -18.94 -0.45
N THR A 75 -25.54 -18.67 -0.35
CA THR A 75 -26.07 -17.32 -0.19
C THR A 75 -25.49 -16.64 1.06
N LEU A 76 -25.04 -15.40 0.85
CA LEU A 76 -24.57 -14.50 1.89
C LEU A 76 -25.69 -13.49 2.12
N ASP A 77 -26.56 -13.80 3.06
CA ASP A 77 -27.63 -12.90 3.47
C ASP A 77 -27.04 -11.78 4.35
N ILE A 78 -26.74 -10.65 3.72
CA ILE A 78 -26.23 -9.44 4.36
C ILE A 78 -27.24 -8.33 4.08
N ASN A 79 -27.90 -7.83 5.11
CA ASN A 79 -28.78 -6.66 4.99
C ASN A 79 -27.94 -5.40 4.73
N PHE A 80 -27.73 -5.08 3.46
CA PHE A 80 -26.95 -3.91 3.03
C PHE A 80 -27.62 -2.56 3.34
N ASN A 81 -28.83 -2.53 3.90
CA ASN A 81 -29.40 -1.30 4.43
C ASN A 81 -28.76 -0.90 5.76
N GLU A 82 -28.35 -1.88 6.57
CA GLU A 82 -27.82 -1.68 7.92
C GLU A 82 -26.34 -2.05 8.04
N LYS A 83 -25.85 -2.94 7.18
CA LYS A 83 -24.50 -3.50 7.26
C LYS A 83 -23.68 -3.19 6.02
N ALA A 84 -22.37 -3.18 6.20
CA ALA A 84 -21.39 -3.10 5.14
C ALA A 84 -20.28 -4.14 5.37
N GLY A 85 -19.63 -4.53 4.28
CA GLY A 85 -18.56 -5.51 4.26
C GLY A 85 -17.23 -4.90 3.82
N ILE A 86 -16.13 -5.43 4.35
CA ILE A 86 -14.78 -5.23 3.83
C ILE A 86 -14.27 -6.61 3.44
N PHE A 87 -14.06 -6.82 2.14
CA PHE A 87 -13.50 -8.05 1.62
C PHE A 87 -12.02 -7.91 1.37
N ILE A 88 -11.23 -8.85 1.89
CA ILE A 88 -9.78 -8.85 1.77
C ILE A 88 -9.37 -10.09 1.01
N SER A 89 -8.79 -9.88 -0.17
CA SER A 89 -8.37 -10.98 -1.04
C SER A 89 -7.14 -11.70 -0.48
N LEU A 90 -7.24 -13.02 -0.40
CA LEU A 90 -6.19 -13.95 0.00
C LEU A 90 -5.90 -14.93 -1.13
N PRO A 91 -4.63 -15.27 -1.41
CA PRO A 91 -4.33 -16.27 -2.41
C PRO A 91 -4.82 -17.65 -1.94
N LEU A 92 -5.28 -18.47 -2.88
CA LEU A 92 -5.83 -19.80 -2.59
C LEU A 92 -4.84 -20.70 -1.82
N SER A 93 -3.54 -20.57 -2.09
CA SER A 93 -2.46 -21.29 -1.40
C SER A 93 -2.36 -21.00 0.10
N TYR A 94 -2.92 -19.89 0.58
CA TYR A 94 -2.91 -19.51 1.98
C TYR A 94 -4.16 -19.96 2.75
N LEU A 95 -5.25 -20.30 2.07
CA LEU A 95 -6.48 -20.75 2.72
C LEU A 95 -6.30 -21.97 3.63
N PRO A 96 -5.48 -22.99 3.28
CA PRO A 96 -5.24 -24.12 4.17
C PRO A 96 -4.52 -23.75 5.47
N ARG A 97 -3.84 -22.60 5.50
CA ARG A 97 -3.06 -22.13 6.66
C ARG A 97 -3.93 -21.45 7.72
N ILE A 98 -5.18 -21.10 7.38
CA ILE A 98 -6.14 -20.47 8.29
C ILE A 98 -6.99 -21.56 8.95
N ASP A 99 -6.85 -21.72 10.26
CA ASP A 99 -7.66 -22.67 11.01
C ASP A 99 -9.09 -22.16 11.15
N ARG A 100 -10.06 -22.95 10.67
CA ARG A 100 -11.49 -22.61 10.68
C ARG A 100 -12.13 -22.77 12.06
N HIS A 101 -11.46 -23.47 12.97
CA HIS A 101 -11.96 -23.76 14.31
C HIS A 101 -11.45 -22.76 15.35
N CYS A 102 -10.47 -21.94 14.99
CA CYS A 102 -9.91 -20.89 15.83
C CYS A 102 -10.63 -19.55 15.62
N ASN A 103 -10.69 -18.78 16.70
CA ASN A 103 -11.12 -17.38 16.65
C ASN A 103 -9.96 -16.50 16.16
N ILE A 104 -10.26 -15.38 15.50
CA ILE A 104 -9.27 -14.36 15.13
C ILE A 104 -9.10 -13.41 16.32
N LEU A 105 -7.87 -13.27 16.81
CA LEU A 105 -7.52 -12.33 17.87
C LEU A 105 -7.21 -10.98 17.28
N GLU A 106 -6.30 -10.97 16.32
CA GLU A 106 -5.86 -9.78 15.64
C GLU A 106 -5.72 -10.04 14.15
N TYR A 107 -5.96 -8.99 13.39
CA TYR A 107 -5.69 -8.97 11.98
C TYR A 107 -5.01 -7.66 11.67
N HIS A 108 -3.85 -7.73 11.02
CA HIS A 108 -3.12 -6.56 10.61
C HIS A 108 -2.85 -6.61 9.12
N ILE A 109 -3.03 -5.50 8.43
CA ILE A 109 -2.35 -5.26 7.15
C ILE A 109 -1.26 -4.25 7.46
N ILE A 110 -0.10 -4.77 7.88
CA ILE A 110 1.04 -3.94 8.24
C ILE A 110 1.81 -3.61 6.96
N LEU A 111 2.07 -2.32 6.79
CA LEU A 111 3.21 -1.86 6.01
C LEU A 111 4.44 -2.22 6.85
N SER A 112 5.13 -3.35 6.59
CA SER A 112 6.33 -3.61 7.38
C SER A 112 7.43 -2.64 6.92
N GLY A 113 7.50 -1.47 7.55
CA GLY A 113 8.80 -0.95 7.90
C GLY A 113 9.31 -1.82 9.04
N HIS A 114 10.43 -2.50 8.83
CA HIS A 114 11.19 -2.95 10.00
C HIS A 114 11.46 -1.71 10.87
N LYS A 115 11.41 -1.87 12.20
CA LYS A 115 11.58 -0.80 13.21
C LYS A 115 13.00 -0.22 13.25
N THR A 116 13.66 -0.08 12.11
CA THR A 116 14.92 0.63 11.95
C THR A 116 14.67 1.81 11.03
N HIS A 117 15.20 2.98 11.41
CA HIS A 117 14.88 4.29 10.84
C HIS A 117 15.22 4.45 9.33
N GLU A 118 15.67 3.39 8.65
CA GLU A 118 16.23 3.41 7.29
C GLU A 118 15.70 2.27 6.36
N GLU A 119 14.78 1.41 6.80
CA GLU A 119 14.30 0.27 6.00
C GLU A 119 12.82 0.40 5.57
N GLN A 120 12.55 1.24 4.57
CA GLN A 120 11.24 1.33 3.94
C GLN A 120 11.12 0.41 2.73
N TYR A 121 10.97 -0.89 2.98
CA TYR A 121 10.35 -1.76 1.99
C TYR A 121 8.84 -1.69 2.16
N LEU A 122 8.12 -1.11 1.20
CA LEU A 122 6.65 -1.20 1.14
C LEU A 122 6.23 -2.60 0.65
N ILE A 123 6.67 -3.66 1.31
CA ILE A 123 6.09 -4.99 1.13
C ILE A 123 4.89 -5.05 2.07
N LYS A 124 3.70 -5.19 1.47
CA LYS A 124 2.45 -5.32 2.22
C LYS A 124 2.41 -6.72 2.83
N TYR A 125 2.35 -6.79 4.15
CA TYR A 125 2.11 -8.04 4.85
C TYR A 125 0.74 -7.97 5.50
N SER A 126 -0.11 -8.93 5.16
CA SER A 126 -1.27 -9.25 6.00
C SER A 126 -0.82 -10.25 7.07
N SER A 127 -1.23 -10.10 8.32
CA SER A 127 -1.03 -11.09 9.37
C SER A 127 -2.38 -11.37 10.02
N ILE A 128 -2.66 -12.66 10.23
CA ILE A 128 -3.83 -13.12 10.98
C ILE A 128 -3.28 -13.80 12.23
N GLU A 129 -3.62 -13.28 13.39
CA GLU A 129 -3.38 -13.96 14.67
C GLU A 129 -4.64 -14.74 15.04
N GLN A 130 -4.48 -16.04 15.29
CA GLN A 130 -5.57 -16.92 15.67
C GLN A 130 -5.36 -17.47 17.08
N ASN A 131 -6.44 -17.48 17.87
CA ASN A 131 -6.43 -18.10 19.18
C ASN A 131 -6.47 -19.63 19.04
N GLN A 132 -5.32 -20.29 19.24
CA GLN A 132 -5.23 -21.75 19.27
C GLN A 132 -5.20 -22.33 20.70
N GLY A 133 -5.53 -21.51 21.70
CA GLY A 133 -5.54 -21.89 23.11
C GLY A 133 -4.24 -21.54 23.85
N PRO A 134 -4.18 -21.85 25.16
CA PRO A 134 -3.16 -21.33 26.08
C PRO A 134 -1.73 -21.85 25.86
N TYR A 135 -1.56 -22.89 25.05
CA TYR A 135 -0.26 -23.56 24.85
C TYR A 135 0.28 -23.48 23.43
N ASN A 136 -0.49 -22.93 22.48
CA ASN A 136 -0.11 -22.79 21.08
C ASN A 136 -0.37 -21.36 20.60
N MET A 137 0.41 -20.39 21.08
CA MET A 137 0.60 -19.15 20.31
C MET A 137 1.57 -19.48 19.19
N LEU A 138 1.09 -20.09 18.10
CA LEU A 138 1.90 -20.19 16.89
C LEU A 138 1.99 -18.80 16.26
N ASP A 139 3.24 -18.37 16.10
CA ASP A 139 3.67 -17.07 15.60
C ASP A 139 2.88 -16.51 14.42
N PHE A 140 2.91 -15.17 14.37
CA PHE A 140 2.59 -14.31 13.23
C PHE A 140 2.83 -15.01 11.88
N LYS A 141 1.74 -15.48 11.23
CA LYS A 141 1.84 -15.94 9.85
C LYS A 141 1.70 -14.75 8.92
N THR A 142 2.84 -14.22 8.49
CA THR A 142 2.94 -13.19 7.46
C THR A 142 2.46 -13.75 6.11
N LEU A 143 1.34 -13.21 5.66
CA LEU A 143 0.76 -13.41 4.34
C LEU A 143 1.34 -12.31 3.44
N SER A 144 2.32 -12.66 2.60
CA SER A 144 2.77 -11.78 1.52
C SER A 144 1.70 -11.81 0.44
N ASN A 145 0.74 -10.90 0.51
CA ASN A 145 -0.10 -10.63 -0.62
C ASN A 145 -0.34 -9.12 -0.72
N ASN A 146 -0.43 -8.63 -1.95
CA ASN A 146 -0.89 -7.28 -2.22
C ASN A 146 -2.37 -7.23 -1.79
N GLY A 147 -2.61 -6.93 -0.51
CA GLY A 147 -3.94 -6.89 0.10
C GLY A 147 -4.78 -5.80 -0.55
N ILE A 148 -5.44 -6.15 -1.65
CA ILE A 148 -6.53 -5.35 -2.21
C ILE A 148 -7.75 -5.69 -1.35
N ALA A 149 -8.18 -4.70 -0.59
CA ALA A 149 -9.44 -4.79 0.12
C ALA A 149 -10.52 -4.07 -0.70
N LYS A 150 -11.74 -4.60 -0.68
CA LYS A 150 -12.88 -4.03 -1.40
C LYS A 150 -13.97 -3.71 -0.40
N LEU A 151 -14.55 -2.52 -0.53
CA LEU A 151 -15.76 -2.19 0.19
C LEU A 151 -16.93 -2.91 -0.47
N ILE A 152 -17.82 -3.46 0.34
CA ILE A 152 -19.04 -4.09 -0.11
C ILE A 152 -20.19 -3.37 0.58
N THR A 153 -20.83 -2.48 -0.17
CA THR A 153 -21.99 -1.69 0.28
C THR A 153 -23.30 -2.16 -0.33
N ASP A 154 -23.24 -3.10 -1.28
CA ASP A 154 -24.34 -3.54 -2.11
C ASP A 154 -24.14 -4.99 -2.57
N GLU A 155 -25.24 -5.60 -3.02
CA GLU A 155 -25.25 -6.99 -3.48
C GLU A 155 -24.49 -7.20 -4.79
N HIS A 156 -24.44 -6.21 -5.68
CA HIS A 156 -23.76 -6.35 -6.97
C HIS A 156 -22.25 -6.57 -6.78
N THR A 157 -21.63 -5.79 -5.89
CA THR A 157 -20.21 -5.93 -5.53
C THR A 157 -19.95 -7.27 -4.85
N LEU A 158 -20.86 -7.71 -3.97
CA LEU A 158 -20.77 -9.03 -3.34
C LEU A 158 -20.85 -10.16 -4.37
N ASN A 159 -21.80 -10.09 -5.30
CA ASN A 159 -22.01 -11.07 -6.37
C ASN A 159 -20.79 -11.15 -7.30
N THR A 160 -20.14 -10.02 -7.58
CA THR A 160 -18.90 -9.99 -8.36
C THR A 160 -17.78 -10.79 -7.68
N ILE A 161 -17.71 -10.75 -6.35
CA ILE A 161 -16.70 -11.49 -5.57
C ILE A 161 -17.08 -12.97 -5.46
N THR A 162 -18.35 -13.31 -5.21
CA THR A 162 -18.79 -14.71 -5.08
C THR A 162 -18.72 -15.46 -6.41
N ASN A 163 -19.00 -14.80 -7.54
CA ASN A 163 -18.97 -15.42 -8.86
C ASN A 163 -17.55 -15.64 -9.41
N ASN A 164 -16.55 -14.89 -8.94
CA ASN A 164 -15.17 -15.06 -9.39
C ASN A 164 -14.49 -16.25 -8.68
N GLN A 165 -14.23 -17.32 -9.43
CA GLN A 165 -13.66 -18.56 -8.88
C GLN A 165 -12.23 -18.40 -8.34
N ASN A 166 -11.46 -17.43 -8.81
CA ASN A 166 -10.06 -17.23 -8.46
C ASN A 166 -9.86 -16.33 -7.23
N LEU A 167 -10.93 -15.67 -6.76
CA LEU A 167 -10.88 -14.89 -5.54
C LEU A 167 -11.18 -15.79 -4.34
N ALA A 168 -10.51 -15.56 -3.22
CA ALA A 168 -10.90 -16.07 -1.92
C ALA A 168 -10.42 -15.08 -0.87
N GLY A 169 -10.93 -15.14 0.35
CA GLY A 169 -10.57 -14.10 1.30
C GLY A 169 -11.39 -14.05 2.57
N LEU A 170 -11.09 -13.03 3.35
CA LEU A 170 -11.84 -12.69 4.56
C LEU A 170 -12.86 -11.59 4.24
N LEU A 171 -14.10 -11.81 4.65
CA LEU A 171 -15.15 -10.81 4.63
C LEU A 171 -15.44 -10.37 6.06
N ILE A 172 -15.10 -9.13 6.38
CA ILE A 172 -15.36 -8.49 7.67
C ILE A 172 -16.67 -7.72 7.54
N ILE A 173 -17.65 -8.01 8.40
CA ILE A 173 -18.97 -7.35 8.41
C ILE A 173 -19.05 -6.40 9.60
N THR A 174 -19.52 -5.19 9.36
CA THR A 174 -19.76 -4.16 10.38
C THR A 174 -20.99 -3.31 10.02
N ASN A 175 -21.35 -2.35 10.88
CA ASN A 175 -22.46 -1.45 10.67
C ASN A 175 -22.17 -0.48 9.51
N LYS A 176 -23.15 -0.32 8.62
CA LYS A 176 -23.05 0.58 7.46
C LYS A 176 -22.83 2.01 7.89
N SER A 177 -23.42 2.50 8.98
CA SER A 177 -23.24 3.89 9.44
C SER A 177 -21.78 4.23 9.77
N THR A 178 -21.03 3.24 10.26
CA THR A 178 -19.62 3.41 10.61
C THR A 178 -18.71 3.38 9.38
N ILE A 179 -19.14 2.70 8.32
CA ILE A 179 -18.44 2.63 7.04
C ILE A 179 -18.92 3.70 6.05
N ALA A 180 -20.13 4.24 6.21
CA ALA A 180 -20.72 5.23 5.31
C ALA A 180 -19.99 6.58 5.32
N SER A 181 -19.16 6.82 6.34
CA SER A 181 -18.22 7.94 6.41
C SER A 181 -16.94 7.71 5.59
N LEU A 182 -16.66 6.49 5.12
CA LEU A 182 -15.63 6.26 4.11
C LEU A 182 -16.11 6.96 2.83
N PRO A 183 -15.37 7.94 2.30
CA PRO A 183 -15.84 8.74 1.19
C PRO A 183 -16.16 7.84 0.00
N THR A 184 -17.43 7.71 -0.32
CA THR A 184 -17.97 7.02 -1.51
C THR A 184 -17.51 7.66 -2.83
N LYS A 185 -16.82 8.82 -2.77
CA LYS A 185 -16.23 9.52 -3.91
C LYS A 185 -14.96 8.86 -4.47
N THR A 186 -14.37 7.87 -3.81
CA THR A 186 -13.03 7.33 -4.16
C THR A 186 -13.07 6.07 -5.03
N GLY A 187 -14.24 5.75 -5.61
CA GLY A 187 -14.44 4.56 -6.42
C GLY A 187 -14.55 3.27 -5.59
N PRO A 188 -14.92 2.14 -6.23
CA PRO A 188 -15.23 0.88 -5.54
C PRO A 188 -14.00 0.15 -4.95
N ASN A 189 -12.79 0.65 -5.18
CA ASN A 189 -11.57 -0.02 -4.78
C ASN A 189 -10.81 0.80 -3.74
N MET A 190 -10.71 0.26 -2.52
CA MET A 190 -9.94 0.87 -1.43
C MET A 190 -8.60 0.17 -1.28
N TYR A 191 -7.53 0.89 -1.59
CA TYR A 191 -6.26 0.23 -1.87
C TYR A 191 -5.25 0.24 -0.72
N PHE A 192 -5.61 0.92 0.37
CA PHE A 192 -4.94 0.79 1.66
C PHE A 192 -6.02 0.69 2.72
N LEU A 193 -5.87 -0.27 3.61
CA LEU A 193 -6.71 -0.49 4.76
C LEU A 193 -5.74 -0.94 5.85
N HIS A 194 -5.27 -0.01 6.69
CA HIS A 194 -4.64 -0.43 7.94
C HIS A 194 -5.75 -0.94 8.84
N LEU A 195 -6.08 -2.22 8.67
CA LEU A 195 -7.03 -2.91 9.51
C LEU A 195 -6.28 -3.36 10.74
N ILE A 196 -6.68 -2.84 11.90
CA ILE A 196 -6.30 -3.43 13.18
C ILE A 196 -7.59 -3.95 13.78
N LEU A 197 -7.71 -5.26 13.88
CA LEU A 197 -8.68 -5.87 14.78
C LEU A 197 -7.99 -6.04 16.14
N ASN A 198 -8.42 -5.28 17.14
CA ASN A 198 -7.93 -5.46 18.51
C ASN A 198 -8.81 -6.42 19.29
N HIS A 199 -8.31 -6.88 20.44
CA HIS A 199 -9.05 -7.69 21.41
C HIS A 199 -10.43 -7.12 21.82
N ASP A 200 -10.62 -5.80 21.66
CA ASP A 200 -11.89 -5.10 21.92
C ASP A 200 -12.92 -5.17 20.78
N TYR A 201 -12.67 -6.00 19.76
CA TYR A 201 -13.55 -6.16 18.59
C TYR A 201 -13.71 -4.88 17.76
N THR A 202 -12.75 -3.97 17.89
CA THR A 202 -12.70 -2.70 17.17
C THR A 202 -11.84 -2.83 15.93
N LEU A 203 -12.31 -2.21 14.86
CA LEU A 203 -11.67 -2.14 13.57
C LEU A 203 -11.20 -0.69 13.35
N SER A 204 -9.90 -0.47 13.43
CA SER A 204 -9.33 0.76 12.89
C SER A 204 -9.18 0.60 11.38
N ILE A 205 -9.49 1.65 10.62
CA ILE A 205 -9.27 1.69 9.17
C ILE A 205 -8.47 2.95 8.89
N SER A 206 -7.42 2.82 8.10
CA SER A 206 -6.88 3.98 7.39
C SER A 206 -6.83 3.70 5.89
N SER A 207 -7.35 4.65 5.11
CA SER A 207 -7.35 4.54 3.65
C SER A 207 -6.36 5.50 3.02
N THR A 208 -5.86 5.11 1.86
CA THR A 208 -5.16 5.98 0.93
C THR A 208 -5.85 5.84 -0.40
N CYS A 209 -6.51 6.92 -0.81
CA CYS A 209 -7.26 6.97 -2.04
C CYS A 209 -6.34 7.45 -3.15
N VAL A 210 -6.35 6.77 -4.29
CA VAL A 210 -5.68 7.23 -5.52
C VAL A 210 -6.78 7.60 -6.49
N ALA A 211 -6.70 8.81 -7.04
CA ALA A 211 -7.57 9.22 -8.13
C ALA A 211 -7.43 8.22 -9.28
N ASP A 212 -8.55 7.65 -9.72
CA ASP A 212 -8.52 6.54 -10.66
C ASP A 212 -7.97 6.97 -12.04
N LYS A 213 -7.41 5.97 -12.72
CA LYS A 213 -6.45 5.96 -13.82
C LYS A 213 -6.76 6.69 -15.13
N CYS A 214 -5.67 7.16 -15.74
CA CYS A 214 -5.18 6.83 -17.10
C CYS A 214 -6.15 6.84 -18.27
N ASP A 215 -6.44 8.03 -18.78
CA ASP A 215 -6.06 8.30 -20.16
C ASP A 215 -5.52 9.73 -20.19
N LYS A 216 -4.60 10.03 -21.11
CA LYS A 216 -4.33 11.43 -21.49
C LYS A 216 -5.60 12.18 -21.94
N ALA A 217 -6.73 11.46 -22.07
CA ALA A 217 -8.04 11.92 -22.45
C ALA A 217 -9.05 12.07 -21.29
N ILE A 218 -8.69 11.77 -20.03
CA ILE A 218 -9.59 12.08 -18.90
C ILE A 218 -9.29 13.51 -18.45
N GLN A 219 -10.20 14.42 -18.78
CA GLN A 219 -10.24 15.78 -18.26
C GLN A 219 -10.05 15.73 -16.73
N HIS A 220 -8.93 16.26 -16.25
CA HIS A 220 -8.75 16.45 -14.82
C HIS A 220 -9.75 17.50 -14.36
N ASN A 221 -10.69 17.11 -13.48
CA ASN A 221 -11.60 18.09 -12.93
C ASN A 221 -10.80 19.09 -12.03
N PRO A 222 -11.27 20.34 -11.89
CA PRO A 222 -10.62 21.33 -11.04
C PRO A 222 -10.40 20.89 -9.58
N THR A 223 -11.23 19.99 -9.05
CA THR A 223 -11.08 19.53 -7.65
C THR A 223 -9.86 18.63 -7.48
N ASP A 224 -9.57 17.78 -8.45
CA ASP A 224 -8.40 16.89 -8.44
C ASP A 224 -7.10 17.67 -8.67
N LEU A 225 -7.14 18.72 -9.49
CA LEU A 225 -6.01 19.61 -9.74
C LEU A 225 -5.65 20.48 -8.51
N ASP A 226 -6.64 20.99 -7.77
CA ASP A 226 -6.42 21.75 -6.52
C ASP A 226 -5.68 20.91 -5.47
N ILE A 227 -5.94 19.61 -5.46
CA ILE A 227 -5.21 18.67 -4.60
C ILE A 227 -3.74 18.58 -5.00
N PHE A 228 -3.42 18.48 -6.29
CA PHE A 228 -2.03 18.43 -6.75
C PHE A 228 -1.28 19.71 -6.40
N LEU A 229 -1.93 20.87 -6.60
CA LEU A 229 -1.40 22.19 -6.32
C LEU A 229 -0.96 22.38 -4.85
N LYS A 230 -1.60 21.68 -3.90
CA LYS A 230 -1.26 21.73 -2.46
C LYS A 230 0.00 20.95 -2.06
N ASN A 231 0.52 20.08 -2.92
CA ASN A 231 1.70 19.26 -2.57
C ASN A 231 2.96 20.12 -2.46
N ARG A 232 3.87 19.76 -1.54
CA ARG A 232 5.10 20.51 -1.25
C ARG A 232 6.33 19.86 -1.85
N HIS A 233 7.26 20.69 -2.34
CA HIS A 233 8.52 20.24 -2.91
C HIS A 233 9.56 20.03 -1.79
N LYS A 234 10.22 18.86 -1.75
CA LYS A 234 11.48 18.58 -1.01
C LYS A 234 11.71 19.35 0.30
N ASN A 235 11.04 18.96 1.41
CA ASN A 235 11.17 19.60 2.74
C ASN A 235 11.04 21.14 2.77
N SER A 236 10.62 21.76 1.68
CA SER A 236 10.52 23.20 1.53
C SER A 236 9.08 23.63 1.83
N LYS A 237 8.91 24.92 2.11
CA LYS A 237 7.58 25.51 2.23
C LYS A 237 6.90 25.69 0.85
N ILE A 238 7.63 25.46 -0.26
CA ILE A 238 7.18 25.70 -1.63
C ILE A 238 6.23 24.60 -2.09
N THR A 239 5.11 24.99 -2.67
CA THR A 239 4.07 24.12 -3.20
C THR A 239 4.15 23.97 -4.73
N VAL A 240 3.48 22.96 -5.27
CA VAL A 240 3.24 22.81 -6.73
C VAL A 240 2.57 24.07 -7.27
N TYR A 241 1.64 24.66 -6.52
CA TYR A 241 1.00 25.93 -6.85
C TYR A 241 2.01 27.06 -7.07
N ASP A 242 2.96 27.23 -6.16
CA ASP A 242 3.97 28.29 -6.26
C ASP A 242 4.82 28.17 -7.55
N ILE A 243 5.22 26.95 -7.90
CA ILE A 243 6.03 26.71 -9.09
C ILE A 243 5.17 26.82 -10.36
N ALA A 244 3.92 26.35 -10.34
CA ALA A 244 2.98 26.49 -11.45
C ALA A 244 2.68 27.96 -11.77
N VAL A 245 2.40 28.77 -10.75
CA VAL A 245 2.20 30.22 -10.88
C VAL A 245 3.44 30.90 -11.43
N LYS A 246 4.63 30.55 -10.93
CA LYS A 246 5.89 31.09 -11.44
C LYS A 246 6.06 30.76 -12.92
N ASN A 247 5.88 29.50 -13.31
CA ASN A 247 6.04 29.06 -14.70
C ASN A 247 5.05 29.77 -15.62
N LEU A 248 3.79 29.86 -15.19
CA LEU A 248 2.72 30.53 -15.93
C LEU A 248 3.02 32.03 -16.10
N LEU A 249 3.40 32.75 -15.03
CA LEU A 249 3.76 34.17 -15.11
C LEU A 249 5.11 34.45 -15.79
N THR A 250 6.02 33.48 -15.84
CA THR A 250 7.29 33.62 -16.59
C THR A 250 7.04 33.45 -18.09
N ARG A 251 6.24 32.45 -18.48
CA ARG A 251 5.90 32.16 -19.88
C ARG A 251 4.98 33.25 -20.45
N HIS A 252 3.97 33.66 -19.70
CA HIS A 252 2.85 34.48 -20.20
C HIS A 252 2.79 35.88 -19.60
N GLY A 253 3.40 36.12 -18.45
CA GLY A 253 3.14 37.31 -17.66
C GLY A 253 3.58 38.63 -18.29
N ASN A 254 4.37 38.63 -19.36
CA ASN A 254 4.73 39.87 -20.07
C ASN A 254 3.51 40.54 -20.73
N VAL A 255 2.45 39.80 -21.04
CA VAL A 255 1.22 40.40 -21.60
C VAL A 255 0.54 41.33 -20.60
N LEU A 256 0.70 41.08 -19.29
CA LEU A 256 0.10 41.87 -18.19
C LEU A 256 0.58 43.33 -18.14
N ASP A 257 1.64 43.67 -18.88
CA ASP A 257 2.16 45.03 -18.97
C ASP A 257 1.41 45.87 -20.06
N HIS A 258 0.49 45.25 -20.83
CA HIS A 258 -0.37 45.91 -21.82
C HIS A 258 -1.78 46.23 -21.27
N PRO A 259 -2.43 47.32 -21.69
CA PRO A 259 -3.75 47.72 -21.19
C PRO A 259 -4.88 46.73 -21.50
N ASP A 260 -4.81 46.03 -22.64
CA ASP A 260 -5.84 45.05 -23.09
C ASP A 260 -5.40 43.60 -22.89
N TRP A 261 -4.50 43.34 -21.94
CA TRP A 261 -3.89 42.04 -21.71
C TRP A 261 -4.90 40.91 -21.54
N PHE A 262 -6.05 41.19 -20.94
CA PHE A 262 -7.13 40.23 -20.66
C PHE A 262 -7.80 39.68 -21.92
N ASN A 263 -7.69 40.36 -23.06
CA ASN A 263 -8.24 39.90 -24.34
C ASN A 263 -7.29 38.96 -25.10
N THR A 264 -6.02 38.87 -24.69
CA THR A 264 -5.03 37.99 -25.32
C THR A 264 -5.23 36.54 -24.88
N GLN A 265 -4.79 35.57 -25.70
CA GLN A 265 -4.85 34.15 -25.33
C GLN A 265 -4.10 33.87 -24.03
N ASP A 266 -2.91 34.45 -23.87
CA ASP A 266 -2.09 34.35 -22.67
C ASP A 266 -2.80 34.96 -21.44
N GLY A 267 -3.48 36.10 -21.62
CA GLY A 267 -4.29 36.73 -20.59
C GLY A 267 -5.45 35.85 -20.13
N LYS A 268 -6.16 35.22 -21.08
CA LYS A 268 -7.25 34.27 -20.78
C LYS A 268 -6.75 33.04 -20.02
N ILE A 269 -5.60 32.49 -20.39
CA ILE A 269 -4.96 31.38 -19.66
C ILE A 269 -4.65 31.78 -18.21
N ILE A 270 -4.09 32.98 -18.00
CA ILE A 270 -3.78 33.48 -16.66
C ILE A 270 -5.07 33.68 -15.85
N ILE A 271 -6.09 34.32 -16.44
CA ILE A 271 -7.38 34.56 -15.79
C ILE A 271 -8.02 33.23 -15.39
N GLU A 272 -8.06 32.24 -16.28
CA GLU A 272 -8.72 30.95 -16.03
C GLU A 272 -8.03 30.18 -14.91
N PHE A 273 -6.68 30.19 -14.88
CA PHE A 273 -5.92 29.57 -13.79
C PHE A 273 -6.27 30.20 -12.43
N PHE A 274 -6.21 31.54 -12.35
CA PHE A 274 -6.47 32.25 -11.09
C PHE A 274 -7.94 32.24 -10.69
N ARG A 275 -8.88 32.15 -11.63
CA ARG A 275 -10.32 31.98 -11.36
C ARG A 275 -10.60 30.60 -10.77
N THR A 276 -10.03 29.56 -11.37
CA THR A 276 -10.28 28.17 -11.01
C THR A 276 -9.61 27.77 -9.70
N PHE A 277 -8.37 28.22 -9.48
CA PHE A 277 -7.54 27.81 -8.34
C PHE A 277 -7.25 28.94 -7.36
N ASN A 278 -8.15 29.94 -7.26
CA ASN A 278 -7.93 31.11 -6.41
C ASN A 278 -7.74 30.72 -4.94
N THR A 279 -6.48 30.65 -4.52
CA THR A 279 -6.13 30.16 -3.21
C THR A 279 -5.09 31.09 -2.60
N GLN A 280 -5.59 32.26 -2.21
CA GLN A 280 -4.89 33.25 -1.37
C GLN A 280 -4.25 32.64 -0.10
N GLN A 281 -4.64 31.40 0.27
CA GLN A 281 -4.09 30.62 1.36
C GLN A 281 -2.71 29.98 1.06
N TYR A 282 -2.28 29.85 -0.20
CA TYR A 282 -1.01 29.17 -0.56
C TYR A 282 0.15 30.12 -0.84
N ILE A 283 -0.11 31.41 -1.07
CA ILE A 283 0.90 32.45 -1.35
C ILE A 283 1.61 32.88 -0.05
N ARG A 284 2.29 31.95 0.62
CA ARG A 284 3.16 32.28 1.78
C ARG A 284 4.65 32.20 1.45
N CYS A 285 4.99 31.68 0.26
CA CYS A 285 6.37 31.32 -0.09
C CYS A 285 7.00 32.17 -1.18
N PHE A 286 6.22 33.03 -1.86
CA PHE A 286 6.77 33.94 -2.85
C PHE A 286 7.69 34.99 -2.24
N GLU A 287 7.47 35.41 -0.98
CA GLU A 287 8.28 36.44 -0.31
C GLU A 287 9.75 36.05 -0.09
N SER A 288 10.07 34.74 -0.03
CA SER A 288 11.45 34.25 0.17
C SER A 288 12.20 33.95 -1.12
N PHE A 289 11.55 34.00 -2.29
CA PHE A 289 12.18 33.76 -3.58
C PHE A 289 12.82 35.07 -4.09
N ILE A 290 14.10 35.03 -4.50
CA ILE A 290 14.98 36.20 -4.79
C ILE A 290 14.47 37.14 -5.94
N CYS A 291 13.26 36.95 -6.49
CA CYS A 291 12.63 37.83 -7.48
C CYS A 291 11.12 38.09 -7.24
N ALA A 292 10.65 38.01 -6.00
CA ALA A 292 9.23 38.06 -5.61
C ALA A 292 8.43 39.28 -6.09
N LYS A 293 9.04 40.49 -6.06
CA LYS A 293 8.29 41.76 -6.25
C LYS A 293 7.59 41.86 -7.61
N LYS A 294 8.24 41.39 -8.68
CA LYS A 294 7.68 41.42 -10.04
C LYS A 294 6.47 40.50 -10.16
N TYR A 295 6.53 39.30 -9.58
CA TYR A 295 5.44 38.33 -9.62
C TYR A 295 4.28 38.73 -8.71
N ILE A 296 4.55 39.22 -7.51
CA ILE A 296 3.51 39.71 -6.58
C ILE A 296 2.70 40.84 -7.23
N ARG A 297 3.35 41.78 -7.93
CA ARG A 297 2.65 42.84 -8.67
C ARG A 297 1.76 42.26 -9.76
N LYS A 298 2.26 41.30 -10.54
CA LYS A 298 1.50 40.64 -11.62
C LYS A 298 0.31 39.84 -11.10
N ILE A 299 0.46 39.14 -9.99
CA ILE A 299 -0.63 38.43 -9.30
C ILE A 299 -1.73 39.42 -8.88
N LYS A 300 -1.35 40.53 -8.23
CA LYS A 300 -2.32 41.57 -7.80
C LYS A 300 -3.10 42.16 -8.96
N ILE A 301 -2.45 42.45 -10.10
CA ILE A 301 -3.12 42.96 -11.31
C ILE A 301 -4.21 41.99 -11.78
N VAL A 302 -3.91 40.69 -11.79
CA VAL A 302 -4.87 39.64 -12.18
C VAL A 302 -6.00 39.51 -11.16
N GLU A 303 -5.68 39.49 -9.86
CA GLU A 303 -6.69 39.41 -8.79
C GLU A 303 -7.64 40.62 -8.80
N GLU A 304 -7.12 41.84 -8.95
CA GLU A 304 -7.91 43.07 -9.06
C GLU A 304 -8.83 43.02 -10.29
N TYR A 305 -8.33 42.53 -11.43
CA TYR A 305 -9.13 42.36 -12.63
C TYR A 305 -10.28 41.36 -12.42
N ILE A 306 -10.00 40.17 -11.89
CA ILE A 306 -11.02 39.13 -11.64
C ILE A 306 -12.06 39.61 -10.62
N LYS A 307 -11.65 40.36 -9.60
CA LYS A 307 -12.56 40.88 -8.56
C LYS A 307 -13.50 41.97 -9.10
N ASN A 308 -13.01 42.80 -10.01
CA ASN A 308 -13.74 43.97 -10.52
C ASN A 308 -14.58 43.68 -11.77
N ASN A 309 -14.45 42.50 -12.38
CA ASN A 309 -15.19 42.12 -13.59
C ASN A 309 -15.97 40.83 -13.35
N THR A 310 -17.26 40.82 -13.70
CA THR A 310 -18.06 39.59 -13.80
C THR A 310 -17.69 38.85 -15.07
N ILE A 311 -16.88 37.80 -14.94
CA ILE A 311 -16.41 36.98 -16.06
C ILE A 311 -17.34 35.77 -16.21
N ASP A 312 -18.48 35.97 -16.87
CA ASP A 312 -19.49 34.92 -17.15
C ASP A 312 -19.17 34.06 -18.39
N GLN A 313 -17.88 33.89 -18.70
CA GLN A 313 -17.48 33.05 -19.84
C GLN A 313 -17.35 31.58 -19.43
N PRO A 314 -17.93 30.65 -20.22
CA PRO A 314 -17.73 29.22 -20.03
C PRO A 314 -16.24 28.88 -20.17
N THR A 315 -15.77 27.96 -19.34
CA THR A 315 -14.40 27.48 -19.36
C THR A 315 -14.04 26.91 -20.73
N ASP A 316 -13.02 27.47 -21.37
CA ASP A 316 -12.46 26.96 -22.61
C ASP A 316 -11.66 25.69 -22.30
N GLU A 317 -12.08 24.58 -22.89
CA GLU A 317 -11.52 23.25 -22.67
C GLU A 317 -10.03 23.19 -23.05
N GLU A 318 -9.64 23.86 -24.14
CA GLU A 318 -8.24 23.90 -24.59
C GLU A 318 -7.34 24.67 -23.60
N ILE A 319 -7.89 25.73 -23.00
CA ILE A 319 -7.18 26.51 -21.96
C ILE A 319 -7.00 25.67 -20.69
N MET A 320 -8.02 24.89 -20.30
CA MET A 320 -7.92 24.02 -19.13
C MET A 320 -7.00 22.84 -19.34
N ASP A 321 -6.94 22.27 -20.54
CA ASP A 321 -5.97 21.24 -20.88
C ASP A 321 -4.54 21.78 -20.81
N TYR A 322 -4.32 23.02 -21.29
CA TYR A 322 -3.03 23.68 -21.16
C TYR A 322 -2.63 23.91 -19.70
N ILE A 323 -3.56 24.41 -18.87
CA ILE A 323 -3.35 24.61 -17.42
C ILE A 323 -3.04 23.27 -16.74
N THR A 324 -3.81 22.23 -17.05
CA THR A 324 -3.61 20.88 -16.54
C THR A 324 -2.20 20.41 -16.85
N ASN A 325 -1.75 20.53 -18.10
CA ASN A 325 -0.39 20.15 -18.49
C ASN A 325 0.70 20.89 -17.71
N ILE A 326 0.53 22.19 -17.40
CA ILE A 326 1.48 22.92 -16.56
C ILE A 326 1.54 22.34 -15.14
N ILE A 327 0.38 22.07 -14.53
CA ILE A 327 0.30 21.52 -13.17
C ILE A 327 0.96 20.14 -13.13
N LEU A 328 0.67 19.31 -14.13
CA LEU A 328 1.22 17.98 -14.28
C LEU A 328 2.74 18.01 -14.57
N GLU A 329 3.24 18.94 -15.39
CA GLU A 329 4.68 19.12 -15.65
C GLU A 329 5.41 19.44 -14.34
N VAL A 330 4.90 20.41 -13.57
CA VAL A 330 5.46 20.81 -12.27
C VAL A 330 5.38 19.68 -11.26
N TYR A 331 4.25 19.00 -11.18
CA TYR A 331 4.12 17.87 -10.25
C TYR A 331 5.07 16.73 -10.63
N SER A 332 5.30 16.50 -11.93
CA SER A 332 6.22 15.46 -12.38
C SER A 332 7.68 15.74 -12.01
N SER A 333 8.06 17.03 -11.90
CA SER A 333 9.41 17.40 -11.46
C SER A 333 9.68 17.07 -9.98
N PHE A 334 8.65 16.64 -9.22
CA PHE A 334 8.81 16.16 -7.86
C PHE A 334 9.24 14.69 -7.82
N PHE A 335 9.23 13.99 -8.96
CA PHE A 335 9.66 12.59 -9.10
C PHE A 335 11.15 12.44 -9.45
N ASP A 336 12.00 13.25 -8.80
CA ASP A 336 13.46 13.16 -8.91
C ASP A 336 13.97 11.84 -8.31
N TYR A 337 15.20 11.44 -8.68
CA TYR A 337 15.88 10.24 -8.18
C TYR A 337 15.82 10.14 -6.65
N SER A 338 15.97 11.26 -5.94
CA SER A 338 15.95 11.35 -4.48
C SER A 338 14.66 10.81 -3.83
N GLU A 339 13.55 10.78 -4.56
CA GLU A 339 12.22 10.42 -4.05
C GLU A 339 11.67 9.12 -4.64
N LEU A 340 12.40 8.46 -5.55
CA LEU A 340 11.93 7.22 -6.17
C LEU A 340 11.59 6.13 -5.13
N TYR A 341 12.28 6.09 -3.98
CA TYR A 341 11.98 5.11 -2.93
C TYR A 341 10.54 5.19 -2.39
N MET A 342 9.91 6.36 -2.44
CA MET A 342 8.54 6.57 -1.93
C MET A 342 7.47 6.65 -3.02
N ASN A 343 7.86 6.66 -4.30
CA ASN A 343 6.96 6.78 -5.44
C ASN A 343 6.23 5.44 -5.79
N ARG A 344 5.18 5.49 -6.63
CA ARG A 344 4.29 4.33 -6.95
C ARG A 344 3.89 4.24 -8.44
N TYR A 345 3.62 3.01 -8.94
CA TYR A 345 3.28 2.64 -10.34
C TYR A 345 1.84 2.20 -10.62
N ILE A 346 1.51 2.15 -11.92
CA ILE A 346 0.17 2.02 -12.54
C ILE A 346 -0.15 0.64 -13.10
N CYS A 347 0.78 0.00 -13.82
CA CYS A 347 0.44 -1.10 -14.73
C CYS A 347 -0.27 -2.26 -14.03
N THR A 348 -0.05 -2.39 -12.72
CA THR A 348 -1.01 -2.95 -11.77
C THR A 348 -1.23 -1.94 -10.64
N PRO A 349 -2.43 -1.84 -10.05
CA PRO A 349 -2.65 -0.94 -8.92
C PRO A 349 -1.58 -1.17 -7.83
N PHE A 350 -0.84 -0.13 -7.48
CA PHE A 350 -0.01 -0.06 -6.26
C PHE A 350 1.25 -0.93 -6.19
N GLN A 351 1.95 -1.15 -7.31
CA GLN A 351 3.35 -1.54 -7.21
C GLN A 351 4.18 -0.30 -6.84
N SER A 352 4.92 -0.34 -5.72
CA SER A 352 5.87 0.73 -5.38
C SER A 352 6.88 0.90 -6.52
N THR A 353 7.47 2.08 -6.63
CA THR A 353 8.60 2.27 -7.53
C THR A 353 9.70 1.23 -7.30
N LEU A 354 9.89 0.87 -6.03
CA LEU A 354 10.79 -0.18 -5.59
C LEU A 354 10.44 -1.56 -6.14
N ASN A 355 9.16 -1.86 -6.43
CA ASN A 355 8.77 -3.16 -6.99
C ASN A 355 9.19 -3.29 -8.46
N LEU A 356 9.09 -2.21 -9.24
CA LEU A 356 9.65 -2.22 -10.60
C LEU A 356 11.17 -2.25 -10.55
N MET A 357 11.79 -1.50 -9.64
CA MET A 357 13.23 -1.56 -9.44
C MET A 357 13.66 -2.99 -9.08
N TYR A 358 12.92 -3.69 -8.22
CA TYR A 358 13.16 -5.09 -7.88
C TYR A 358 13.06 -6.01 -9.10
N TYR A 359 12.04 -5.82 -9.93
CA TYR A 359 11.90 -6.54 -11.20
C TYR A 359 13.07 -6.27 -12.14
N HIS A 360 13.45 -5.00 -12.32
CA HIS A 360 14.59 -4.60 -13.15
C HIS A 360 15.90 -5.17 -12.64
N VAL A 361 16.15 -5.14 -11.32
CA VAL A 361 17.35 -5.74 -10.72
C VAL A 361 17.46 -7.24 -11.04
N GLY A 362 16.33 -7.93 -11.25
CA GLY A 362 16.31 -9.31 -11.77
C GLY A 362 16.93 -9.47 -13.17
N ILE A 363 16.91 -8.42 -13.99
CA ILE A 363 17.42 -8.39 -15.35
C ILE A 363 18.89 -7.90 -15.36
N GLY A 364 19.77 -8.64 -16.04
CA GLY A 364 21.22 -8.44 -16.01
C GLY A 364 21.68 -6.99 -16.25
N LEU A 365 21.27 -6.35 -17.34
CA LEU A 365 21.71 -4.98 -17.69
C LEU A 365 21.34 -3.95 -16.60
N TYR A 366 20.10 -3.96 -16.14
CA TYR A 366 19.64 -2.99 -15.15
C TYR A 366 20.35 -3.18 -13.82
N ARG A 367 20.64 -4.42 -13.40
CA ARG A 367 21.42 -4.69 -12.18
C ARG A 367 22.76 -3.96 -12.15
N TYR A 368 23.46 -3.89 -13.28
CA TYR A 368 24.69 -3.10 -13.41
C TYR A 368 24.42 -1.60 -13.28
N ILE A 369 23.36 -1.09 -13.90
CA ILE A 369 22.97 0.33 -13.82
C ILE A 369 22.61 0.73 -12.38
N TYR A 370 21.80 -0.07 -11.69
CA TYR A 370 21.44 0.16 -10.28
C TYR A 370 22.67 0.08 -9.36
N THR A 371 23.58 -0.87 -9.59
CA THR A 371 24.82 -0.97 -8.79
C THR A 371 25.72 0.25 -9.01
N LEU A 372 25.81 0.74 -10.24
CA LEU A 372 26.56 1.96 -10.57
C LEU A 372 25.96 3.22 -9.93
N ALA A 373 24.63 3.35 -9.94
CA ALA A 373 23.92 4.51 -9.42
C ALA A 373 24.10 4.73 -7.90
N ILE A 374 24.41 3.67 -7.13
CA ILE A 374 24.57 3.71 -5.67
C ILE A 374 26.03 3.74 -5.19
N LEU A 375 27.00 4.02 -6.07
CA LEU A 375 28.41 4.11 -5.68
C LEU A 375 28.66 5.26 -4.69
N GLU A 376 28.63 4.95 -3.40
CA GLU A 376 28.71 5.92 -2.29
C GLU A 376 30.04 6.68 -2.25
N ASN A 377 31.15 6.04 -2.64
CA ASN A 377 32.49 6.64 -2.62
C ASN A 377 32.65 7.87 -3.53
N TYR A 378 31.70 8.08 -4.46
CA TYR A 378 31.69 9.19 -5.41
C TYR A 378 30.43 10.05 -5.30
N ASP A 379 29.61 9.85 -4.27
CA ASP A 379 28.35 10.57 -4.07
C ASP A 379 28.42 11.54 -2.90
N THR A 380 28.48 12.84 -3.21
CA THR A 380 28.49 13.92 -2.22
C THR A 380 27.08 14.46 -1.88
N HIS A 381 26.02 13.90 -2.49
CA HIS A 381 24.68 14.46 -2.41
C HIS A 381 23.82 13.74 -1.36
N HIS A 382 23.71 14.33 -0.17
CA HIS A 382 22.88 13.79 0.93
C HIS A 382 21.41 13.51 0.56
N GLN A 383 20.87 14.22 -0.44
CA GLN A 383 19.49 14.06 -0.90
C GLN A 383 19.19 12.69 -1.50
N TYR A 384 20.19 11.95 -2.00
CA TYR A 384 19.97 10.64 -2.64
C TYR A 384 20.06 9.45 -1.67
N ARG A 385 20.44 9.69 -0.41
CA ARG A 385 20.73 8.64 0.58
C ARG A 385 19.58 7.63 0.73
N LYS A 386 18.33 8.10 0.74
CA LYS A 386 17.16 7.22 0.92
C LYS A 386 16.92 6.30 -0.28
N THR A 387 16.95 6.83 -1.50
CA THR A 387 16.83 6.01 -2.72
C THR A 387 18.01 5.07 -2.88
N ASN A 388 19.25 5.53 -2.61
CA ASN A 388 20.43 4.68 -2.67
C ASN A 388 20.35 3.52 -1.67
N ALA A 389 19.95 3.81 -0.42
CA ALA A 389 19.73 2.78 0.60
C ALA A 389 18.68 1.78 0.15
N ALA A 390 17.55 2.23 -0.41
CA ALA A 390 16.50 1.34 -0.91
C ALA A 390 16.99 0.46 -2.09
N ILE A 391 17.76 0.99 -3.03
CA ILE A 391 18.33 0.21 -4.14
C ILE A 391 19.40 -0.77 -3.64
N HIS A 392 20.29 -0.34 -2.74
CA HIS A 392 21.31 -1.19 -2.12
C HIS A 392 20.68 -2.45 -1.54
N ASN A 393 19.62 -2.23 -0.78
CA ASN A 393 18.75 -3.21 -0.17
C ASN A 393 18.15 -4.23 -1.17
N LEU A 394 17.62 -3.77 -2.30
CA LEU A 394 17.15 -4.66 -3.38
C LEU A 394 18.28 -5.49 -3.99
N LEU A 395 19.48 -4.91 -4.11
CA LEU A 395 20.66 -5.58 -4.65
C LEU A 395 21.26 -6.62 -3.69
N VAL A 396 21.10 -6.48 -2.37
CA VAL A 396 21.48 -7.51 -1.40
C VAL A 396 20.69 -8.81 -1.65
N ILE A 397 19.40 -8.69 -1.97
CA ILE A 397 18.51 -9.85 -2.21
C ILE A 397 18.85 -10.56 -3.53
N ARG A 398 19.33 -9.82 -4.54
CA ARG A 398 19.55 -10.31 -5.92
C ARG A 398 21.03 -10.41 -6.32
N GLU A 399 21.93 -10.20 -5.36
CA GLU A 399 23.38 -10.05 -5.52
C GLU A 399 23.78 -8.82 -6.35
N LYS A 400 24.76 -8.03 -5.88
CA LYS A 400 25.26 -6.86 -6.61
C LYS A 400 25.96 -7.30 -7.90
N ALA A 401 25.80 -6.52 -8.97
CA ALA A 401 26.59 -6.75 -10.18
C ALA A 401 28.05 -6.36 -9.95
N ASN A 402 29.00 -7.13 -10.50
CA ASN A 402 30.41 -6.77 -10.44
C ASN A 402 30.73 -5.61 -11.40
N ILE A 403 30.84 -4.40 -10.84
CA ILE A 403 31.23 -3.17 -11.55
C ILE A 403 32.71 -2.78 -11.36
N GLU A 404 33.54 -3.66 -10.76
CA GLU A 404 34.97 -3.41 -10.57
C GLU A 404 35.73 -3.06 -11.87
N PRO A 405 35.39 -3.61 -13.06
CA PRO A 405 36.04 -3.19 -14.29
C PRO A 405 35.90 -1.69 -14.59
N ILE A 406 34.75 -1.08 -14.27
CA ILE A 406 34.53 0.37 -14.41
C ILE A 406 35.39 1.13 -13.39
N ILE A 407 35.38 0.68 -12.13
CA ILE A 407 36.15 1.33 -11.05
C ILE A 407 37.65 1.27 -11.35
N SER A 408 38.15 0.12 -11.78
CA SER A 408 39.55 -0.09 -12.14
C SER A 408 39.96 0.73 -13.37
N TYR A 409 39.06 0.88 -14.34
CA TYR A 409 39.29 1.78 -15.46
C TYR A 409 39.46 3.23 -14.99
N PHE A 410 38.65 3.70 -14.03
CA PHE A 410 38.79 5.05 -13.46
C PHE A 410 40.00 5.24 -12.51
N LYS A 411 40.63 4.15 -12.04
CA LYS A 411 41.92 4.24 -11.32
C LYS A 411 43.07 4.62 -12.27
N THR A 412 42.95 4.27 -13.55
CA THR A 412 43.99 4.49 -14.57
C THR A 412 43.65 5.62 -15.54
N ASN A 413 42.35 5.87 -15.78
CA ASN A 413 41.84 6.88 -16.69
C ASN A 413 40.95 7.88 -15.93
N LYS A 414 40.96 9.15 -16.32
CA LYS A 414 40.11 10.18 -15.68
C LYS A 414 38.67 10.19 -16.21
N THR A 415 38.48 9.77 -17.46
CA THR A 415 37.23 9.89 -18.20
C THR A 415 36.93 8.62 -18.99
N ILE A 416 35.65 8.37 -19.25
CA ILE A 416 35.14 7.26 -20.05
C ILE A 416 34.26 7.79 -21.18
N LYS A 417 34.20 7.05 -22.31
CA LYS A 417 33.31 7.37 -23.43
C LYS A 417 32.24 6.29 -23.57
N ARG A 418 31.15 6.64 -24.25
CA ARG A 418 30.09 5.70 -24.59
C ARG A 418 30.59 4.51 -25.42
N THR A 419 31.59 4.74 -26.26
CA THR A 419 32.22 3.74 -27.15
C THR A 419 33.28 2.88 -26.47
N THR A 420 33.61 3.13 -25.19
CA THR A 420 34.58 2.34 -24.44
C THR A 420 34.10 0.88 -24.31
N LYS A 421 34.96 -0.06 -24.70
CA LYS A 421 34.65 -1.51 -24.68
C LYS A 421 35.33 -2.19 -23.49
N PHE A 422 34.58 -3.07 -22.84
CA PHE A 422 35.05 -3.96 -21.79
C PHE A 422 34.85 -5.41 -22.22
N GLU A 423 35.68 -6.32 -21.70
CA GLU A 423 35.52 -7.77 -21.90
C GLU A 423 34.11 -8.24 -21.51
N ASN A 424 33.58 -7.69 -20.41
CA ASN A 424 32.18 -7.86 -20.05
C ASN A 424 31.28 -7.02 -20.99
N LYS A 425 30.61 -7.72 -21.92
CA LYS A 425 29.68 -7.12 -22.89
C LYS A 425 28.51 -6.38 -22.23
N VAL A 426 28.09 -6.76 -21.01
CA VAL A 426 27.01 -6.08 -20.28
C VAL A 426 27.45 -4.69 -19.82
N ILE A 427 28.71 -4.54 -19.39
CA ILE A 427 29.30 -3.24 -19.02
C ILE A 427 29.38 -2.33 -20.25
N SER A 428 29.83 -2.85 -21.39
CA SER A 428 29.84 -2.08 -22.64
C SER A 428 28.42 -1.65 -23.03
N ARG A 429 27.42 -2.53 -22.91
CA ARG A 429 26.01 -2.20 -23.15
C ARG A 429 25.48 -1.15 -22.17
N LEU A 430 25.87 -1.20 -20.89
CA LEU A 430 25.52 -0.18 -19.90
C LEU A 430 25.95 1.21 -20.38
N LEU A 431 27.18 1.36 -20.86
CA LEU A 431 27.68 2.66 -21.33
C LEU A 431 26.88 3.18 -22.52
N THR A 432 26.61 2.31 -23.50
CA THR A 432 25.77 2.66 -24.66
C THR A 432 24.32 3.02 -24.30
N THR A 433 23.82 2.51 -23.16
CA THR A 433 22.45 2.69 -22.69
C THR A 433 22.29 3.96 -21.84
N VAL A 434 23.30 4.30 -21.04
CA VAL A 434 23.23 5.36 -20.03
C VAL A 434 23.80 6.69 -20.52
N LEU A 435 24.76 6.65 -21.46
CA LEU A 435 25.38 7.84 -22.03
C LEU A 435 24.72 8.23 -23.35
N ASP A 436 24.67 9.53 -23.61
CA ASP A 436 23.88 10.11 -24.70
C ASP A 436 24.73 10.50 -25.93
N ASP A 437 26.05 10.64 -25.78
CA ASP A 437 26.98 11.16 -26.79
C ASP A 437 28.20 10.23 -26.94
N ASP A 438 28.56 9.90 -28.18
CA ASP A 438 29.66 8.99 -28.52
C ASP A 438 31.06 9.63 -28.36
N ASP A 439 31.14 10.94 -28.54
CA ASP A 439 32.39 11.70 -28.57
C ASP A 439 32.70 12.40 -27.24
N LYS A 440 31.66 12.63 -26.42
CA LYS A 440 31.81 13.23 -25.10
C LYS A 440 32.53 12.31 -24.12
N GLU A 441 33.46 12.90 -23.37
CA GLU A 441 34.12 12.28 -22.24
C GLU A 441 33.36 12.55 -20.94
N TYR A 442 33.19 11.51 -20.13
CA TYR A 442 32.44 11.57 -18.88
C TYR A 442 33.32 11.16 -17.71
N THR A 443 33.30 11.94 -16.64
CA THR A 443 33.87 11.57 -15.34
C THR A 443 33.01 10.49 -14.66
N ILE A 444 33.55 9.84 -13.62
CA ILE A 444 32.78 8.85 -12.84
C ILE A 444 31.52 9.48 -12.20
N ALA A 445 31.61 10.73 -11.75
CA ALA A 445 30.47 11.45 -11.18
C ALA A 445 29.38 11.70 -12.22
N GLU A 446 29.76 12.11 -13.44
CA GLU A 446 28.81 12.27 -14.54
C GLU A 446 28.20 10.93 -14.97
N LEU A 447 28.99 9.86 -15.03
CA LEU A 447 28.50 8.53 -15.33
C LEU A 447 27.44 8.06 -14.30
N ILE A 448 27.68 8.30 -13.01
CA ILE A 448 26.70 8.02 -11.94
C ILE A 448 25.46 8.89 -12.11
N ALA A 449 25.61 10.18 -12.41
CA ALA A 449 24.49 11.09 -12.62
C ALA A 449 23.62 10.65 -13.81
N HIS A 450 24.24 10.23 -14.92
CA HIS A 450 23.54 9.67 -16.07
C HIS A 450 22.82 8.36 -15.72
N ALA A 451 23.44 7.47 -14.91
CA ALA A 451 22.78 6.23 -14.46
C ALA A 451 21.53 6.53 -13.62
N ARG A 452 21.61 7.52 -12.73
CA ARG A 452 20.48 7.99 -11.92
C ARG A 452 19.38 8.60 -12.79
N LYS A 453 19.76 9.46 -13.75
CA LYS A 453 18.83 10.03 -14.72
C LYS A 453 18.12 8.93 -15.50
N TYR A 454 18.84 7.93 -15.98
CA TYR A 454 18.27 6.79 -16.70
C TYR A 454 17.27 6.00 -15.84
N ILE A 455 17.62 5.69 -14.59
CA ILE A 455 16.71 5.07 -13.62
C ILE A 455 15.46 5.94 -13.43
N SER A 456 15.64 7.24 -13.18
CA SER A 456 14.55 8.20 -13.02
C SER A 456 13.68 8.27 -14.27
N THR A 457 14.23 8.26 -15.49
CA THR A 457 13.44 8.31 -16.73
C THR A 457 12.60 7.06 -16.92
N ILE A 458 13.18 5.88 -16.75
CA ILE A 458 12.41 4.62 -16.84
C ILE A 458 11.33 4.61 -15.77
N CYS A 459 11.67 5.09 -14.58
CA CYS A 459 10.73 5.12 -13.49
C CYS A 459 9.61 6.14 -13.77
N THR A 460 9.93 7.39 -14.07
CA THR A 460 8.97 8.49 -14.31
C THR A 460 8.02 8.22 -15.46
N ASN A 461 8.46 7.55 -16.54
CA ASN A 461 7.57 7.12 -17.64
C ASN A 461 6.40 6.24 -17.18
N MET A 462 6.53 5.61 -16.01
CA MET A 462 5.55 4.68 -15.47
C MET A 462 4.81 5.28 -14.24
N LEU A 463 5.27 6.42 -13.70
CA LEU A 463 4.67 7.11 -12.56
C LEU A 463 3.39 7.84 -12.97
N LEU A 464 2.36 7.77 -12.12
CA LEU A 464 1.14 8.55 -12.26
C LEU A 464 1.11 9.66 -11.23
N TYR A 465 0.39 10.74 -11.55
CA TYR A 465 -0.05 11.72 -10.57
C TYR A 465 -0.97 11.04 -9.56
N TYR A 466 -0.56 10.92 -8.31
CA TYR A 466 -1.39 10.34 -7.26
C TYR A 466 -1.41 11.23 -6.03
N ASN A 467 -2.59 11.45 -5.46
CA ASN A 467 -2.66 11.97 -4.11
C ASN A 467 -2.58 10.80 -3.12
N GLN A 468 -1.84 10.97 -2.03
CA GLN A 468 -1.93 10.09 -0.87
C GLN A 468 -2.68 10.82 0.24
N LYS A 469 -4.01 10.66 0.27
CA LYS A 469 -4.81 11.14 1.40
C LYS A 469 -4.88 10.04 2.45
N VAL A 470 -4.21 10.21 3.58
CA VAL A 470 -4.35 9.30 4.73
C VAL A 470 -5.57 9.75 5.54
N GLU A 471 -6.66 9.01 5.44
CA GLU A 471 -7.83 9.22 6.28
C GLU A 471 -7.83 8.13 7.36
N SER A 472 -7.76 8.54 8.62
CA SER A 472 -7.99 7.66 9.78
C SER A 472 -9.47 7.64 10.09
N PHE A 473 -10.09 6.47 10.08
CA PHE A 473 -11.49 6.31 10.41
C PHE A 473 -11.66 5.81 11.85
N ASN A 474 -12.81 6.17 12.44
CA ASN A 474 -13.17 5.76 13.79
C ASN A 474 -13.21 4.23 13.92
N THR A 475 -12.95 3.75 15.13
CA THR A 475 -13.03 2.34 15.50
C THR A 475 -14.43 1.79 15.25
N ALA A 476 -14.56 0.86 14.29
CA ALA A 476 -15.83 0.20 14.00
C ALA A 476 -15.96 -1.11 14.77
N LYS A 477 -17.12 -1.37 15.36
CA LYS A 477 -17.37 -2.67 16.01
C LYS A 477 -17.59 -3.74 14.92
N VAL A 478 -16.86 -4.84 15.00
CA VAL A 478 -17.00 -5.95 14.04
C VAL A 478 -18.11 -6.89 14.47
N ASP A 479 -19.07 -7.14 13.58
CA ASP A 479 -20.18 -8.06 13.82
C ASP A 479 -19.77 -9.51 13.58
N SER A 480 -19.05 -9.77 12.49
CA SER A 480 -18.57 -11.11 12.15
C SER A 480 -17.47 -11.10 11.11
N ILE A 481 -16.67 -12.17 11.10
CA ILE A 481 -15.67 -12.44 10.06
C ILE A 481 -16.02 -13.76 9.38
N ILE A 482 -16.07 -13.73 8.05
CA ILE A 482 -16.40 -14.87 7.20
C ILE A 482 -15.21 -15.19 6.31
N LEU A 483 -14.71 -16.43 6.36
CA LEU A 483 -13.78 -16.96 5.37
C LEU A 483 -14.58 -17.43 4.15
N LEU A 484 -14.44 -16.71 3.04
CA LEU A 484 -15.04 -17.02 1.75
C LEU A 484 -14.03 -17.78 0.88
N ALA A 485 -14.35 -19.03 0.55
CA ALA A 485 -13.50 -19.88 -0.27
C ALA A 485 -14.32 -20.74 -1.25
N PRO A 486 -13.70 -21.23 -2.34
CA PRO A 486 -14.27 -22.30 -3.17
C PRO A 486 -14.52 -23.58 -2.35
N GLU A 487 -15.32 -24.51 -2.91
CA GLU A 487 -15.56 -25.81 -2.27
C GLU A 487 -14.29 -26.66 -2.16
N LYS A 488 -14.20 -27.45 -1.08
CA LYS A 488 -12.99 -28.20 -0.67
C LYS A 488 -12.36 -29.06 -1.79
N LYS A 489 -13.16 -29.74 -2.63
CA LYS A 489 -12.65 -30.58 -3.74
C LYS A 489 -11.77 -29.75 -4.70
N LYS A 490 -12.25 -28.58 -5.10
CA LYS A 490 -11.53 -27.70 -6.04
C LYS A 490 -10.25 -27.10 -5.47
N ILE A 491 -10.13 -26.90 -4.16
CA ILE A 491 -8.89 -26.34 -3.58
C ILE A 491 -7.73 -27.34 -3.70
N HIS A 492 -7.99 -28.64 -3.50
CA HIS A 492 -6.99 -29.69 -3.70
C HIS A 492 -6.64 -29.82 -5.18
N ASP A 493 -7.64 -29.86 -6.06
CA ASP A 493 -7.44 -29.93 -7.52
C ASP A 493 -6.66 -28.71 -8.06
N ILE A 494 -6.92 -27.50 -7.53
CA ILE A 494 -6.19 -26.28 -7.94
C ILE A 494 -4.74 -26.30 -7.43
N LEU A 495 -4.48 -26.85 -6.23
CA LEU A 495 -3.12 -26.97 -5.69
C LEU A 495 -2.32 -28.09 -6.38
N GLU A 496 -2.96 -29.19 -6.77
CA GLU A 496 -2.36 -30.28 -7.56
C GLU A 496 -2.14 -29.91 -9.03
N ASN A 497 -3.03 -29.10 -9.61
CA ASN A 497 -2.84 -28.59 -10.98
C ASN A 497 -1.75 -27.50 -11.05
N ALA A 498 -1.57 -26.70 -9.99
CA ALA A 498 -0.50 -25.71 -9.90
C ALA A 498 0.90 -26.35 -9.70
N SER A 499 0.98 -27.54 -9.09
CA SER A 499 2.23 -28.30 -8.96
C SER A 499 2.55 -29.13 -10.22
N THR A 500 1.57 -29.39 -11.08
CA THR A 500 1.76 -30.13 -12.35
C THR A 500 1.94 -29.22 -13.57
N SER A 501 1.70 -27.91 -13.46
CA SER A 501 1.94 -26.93 -14.54
C SER A 501 3.36 -26.34 -14.56
N THR A 502 4.38 -27.14 -14.24
CA THR A 502 5.76 -26.86 -14.67
C THR A 502 6.40 -28.14 -15.18
N PRO A 503 6.54 -28.28 -16.50
CA PRO A 503 7.72 -28.89 -17.07
C PRO A 503 8.64 -27.76 -17.54
N CYS A 504 9.80 -27.67 -16.90
CA CYS A 504 10.99 -27.19 -17.56
C CYS A 504 11.08 -27.85 -18.94
N THR A 505 10.97 -27.07 -20.02
CA THR A 505 11.63 -27.45 -21.26
C THR A 505 13.10 -27.10 -21.11
N ASP A 506 13.87 -28.11 -20.73
CA ASP A 506 15.29 -28.23 -21.01
C ASP A 506 15.53 -27.94 -22.49
N VAL A 507 16.11 -26.78 -22.80
CA VAL A 507 16.79 -26.58 -24.07
C VAL A 507 18.11 -27.32 -23.95
N LYS A 508 18.11 -28.56 -24.42
CA LYS A 508 19.32 -29.33 -24.71
C LYS A 508 20.22 -28.50 -25.62
N GLN A 509 21.45 -28.28 -25.15
CA GLN A 509 22.60 -28.03 -25.99
C GLN A 509 22.77 -29.21 -26.96
N THR A 510 22.75 -28.94 -28.26
CA THR A 510 23.54 -29.66 -29.26
C THR A 510 23.73 -28.77 -30.49
N ALA A 511 25.00 -28.66 -30.89
CA ALA A 511 25.60 -27.99 -32.06
C ALA A 511 25.69 -26.45 -32.00
#